data_AF-A0A2V5MFG0-F1
#
_entry.id   AF-A0A2V5MFG0-F1
#
_cell.length_a   1.000
_cell.length_b   1.000
_cell.length_c   1.000
_cell.angle_alpha   90.00
_cell.angle_beta   90.00
_cell.angle_gamma   90.00
#
_symmetry.space_group_name_H-M   'P 1'
#
loop_
_entity.id
_entity.type
_entity.pdbx_description
1 polymer ?
#
loop_
_entity_poly.entity_id
_entity_poly.type
_entity_poly.pdbx_seq_one_letter_code
_entity_poly.pdbx_strand_id
1 'polypeptide(L)' 'MPAEVKKEIELEIAHVLFLDIVGYSKLSVNEQHARVDELNGIVRLSEQYQKAEAANRILKIPTGDGMAL' A
#
# COMPACT_ATOMS: atom_id res chain seq x y z
N MET A 1 31.54 -8.75 -34.85
CA MET A 1 31.30 -8.51 -33.40
C MET A 1 29.81 -8.45 -33.19
N PRO A 2 29.21 -9.25 -32.29
CA PRO A 2 27.78 -9.21 -32.07
C PRO A 2 27.44 -7.90 -31.35
N ALA A 3 26.44 -7.18 -31.86
CA ALA A 3 25.95 -5.96 -31.23
C ALA A 3 25.33 -6.34 -29.87
N GLU A 4 25.85 -5.76 -28.79
CA GLU A 4 25.23 -5.83 -27.47
C GLU A 4 23.82 -5.24 -27.56
N VAL A 5 22.80 -6.08 -27.40
CA VAL A 5 21.42 -5.64 -27.28
C VAL A 5 21.28 -4.95 -25.93
N LYS A 6 21.38 -3.62 -25.91
CA LYS A 6 20.91 -2.81 -24.78
C LYS A 6 19.43 -3.10 -24.61
N LYS A 7 19.06 -3.83 -23.56
CA LYS A 7 17.67 -3.89 -23.10
C LYS A 7 17.29 -2.47 -22.70
N GLU A 8 16.50 -1.80 -23.53
CA GLU A 8 15.82 -0.58 -23.13
C GLU A 8 14.94 -0.92 -21.92
N ILE A 9 15.14 -0.20 -20.82
CA ILE A 9 14.32 -0.35 -19.62
C ILE A 9 12.98 0.30 -19.95
N GLU A 10 11.93 -0.52 -20.07
CA GLU A 10 10.57 -0.01 -20.20
C GLU A 10 10.20 0.75 -18.92
N LEU A 11 9.80 2.00 -19.08
CA LEU A 11 9.36 2.85 -17.98
C LEU A 11 7.89 2.53 -17.67
N GLU A 12 7.60 2.11 -16.45
CA GLU A 12 6.24 1.88 -15.97
C GLU A 12 5.79 2.98 -15.00
N ILE A 13 4.50 3.32 -15.04
CA ILE A 13 3.89 4.28 -14.11
C ILE A 13 3.31 3.51 -12.93
N ALA A 14 3.91 3.69 -11.75
CA ALA A 14 3.35 3.25 -10.48
C ALA A 14 2.41 4.32 -9.91
N HIS A 15 1.27 3.88 -9.36
CA HIS A 15 0.37 4.74 -8.60
C HIS A 15 0.56 4.39 -7.13
N VAL A 16 0.71 5.39 -6.27
CA VAL A 16 0.92 5.18 -4.83
C VAL A 16 -0.18 5.91 -4.06
N LEU A 17 -0.82 5.19 -3.14
CA LEU A 17 -1.76 5.78 -2.20
C LEU A 17 -1.19 5.73 -0.79
N PHE A 18 -1.11 6.89 -0.14
CA PHE A 18 -0.75 7.01 1.28
C PHE A 18 -1.99 7.34 2.11
N LEU A 19 -2.17 6.62 3.21
CA LEU A 19 -3.23 6.83 4.19
C LEU A 19 -2.61 6.94 5.58
N ASP A 20 -3.13 7.85 6.40
CA ASP A 20 -2.63 8.12 7.75
C ASP A 20 -3.79 8.42 8.73
N ILE A 21 -3.62 8.05 10.00
CA ILE A 21 -4.58 8.28 11.08
C ILE A 21 -4.25 9.59 11.79
N VAL A 22 -5.05 10.62 11.53
CA VAL A 22 -4.88 11.92 12.21
C VAL A 22 -5.08 11.78 13.72
N GLY A 23 -4.10 12.23 14.49
CA GLY A 23 -4.15 12.19 15.95
C GLY A 23 -3.81 10.83 16.57
N TYR A 24 -3.25 9.90 15.79
CA TYR A 24 -2.80 8.58 16.25
C TYR A 24 -2.02 8.61 17.57
N SER A 25 -1.07 9.54 17.70
CA SER A 25 -0.23 9.67 18.90
C SER A 25 -0.96 10.10 20.17
N LYS A 26 -2.21 10.56 20.08
CA LYS A 26 -3.04 10.92 21.23
C LYS A 26 -3.79 9.71 21.82
N LEU A 27 -3.81 8.59 21.12
CA LEU A 27 -4.49 7.37 21.52
C LEU A 27 -3.58 6.53 22.42
N SER A 28 -4.18 5.74 23.32
CA SER A 28 -3.45 4.68 24.02
C SER A 28 -2.94 3.62 23.04
N VAL A 29 -1.93 2.85 23.44
CA VAL A 29 -1.35 1.79 22.58
C VAL A 29 -2.41 0.80 22.10
N ASN A 30 -3.35 0.41 22.96
CA ASN A 30 -4.43 -0.51 22.57
C ASN A 30 -5.36 0.11 21.51
N GLU A 31 -5.69 1.40 21.66
CA GLU A 31 -6.51 2.13 20.69
C GLU A 31 -5.76 2.35 19.38
N GLN A 32 -4.46 2.61 19.43
CA GLN A 32 -3.60 2.71 18.24
C GLN A 32 -3.68 1.42 17.41
N HIS A 33 -3.47 0.26 18.04
CA HIS A 33 -3.61 -1.04 17.37
C HIS A 33 -5.01 -1.23 16.80
N ALA A 34 -6.05 -0.96 17.58
CA ALA A 34 -7.44 -1.10 17.13
C ALA A 34 -7.76 -0.21 15.92
N ARG A 35 -7.26 1.03 15.87
CA ARG A 35 -7.49 1.95 14.74
C ARG A 35 -6.72 1.54 13.48
N VAL A 36 -5.51 1.02 13.63
CA VAL A 36 -4.74 0.48 12.50
C VAL A 36 -5.44 -0.76 11.93
N ASP A 37 -5.92 -1.66 12.79
CA ASP A 37 -6.67 -2.84 12.36
C ASP A 37 -7.98 -2.47 11.65
N GLU A 38 -8.70 -1.47 12.18
CA GLU A 38 -9.92 -0.92 11.57
C GLU A 38 -9.64 -0.34 10.18
N LEU A 39 -8.62 0.53 10.05
CA LEU A 39 -8.22 1.13 8.77
C LEU A 39 -7.86 0.05 7.74
N ASN A 40 -7.04 -0.92 8.15
CA ASN A 40 -6.64 -2.04 7.30
C ASN A 40 -7.84 -2.89 6.88
N GLY A 41 -8.79 -3.13 7.80
CA GLY A 41 -10.04 -3.83 7.51
C GLY A 41 -10.87 -3.11 6.45
N ILE A 42 -11.09 -1.80 6.62
CA ILE A 42 -11.85 -0.96 5.67
C ILE A 42 -11.22 -1.03 4.28
N VAL A 43 -9.90 -0.87 4.18
CA VAL A 43 -9.21 -0.92 2.88
C VAL A 43 -9.34 -2.30 2.24
N ARG A 44 -9.10 -3.38 2.99
CA ARG A 44 -9.16 -4.76 2.48
C ARG A 44 -10.56 -5.17 2.03
N LEU A 45 -11.60 -4.61 2.65
CA LEU A 45 -12.99 -4.86 2.28
C LEU A 45 -13.44 -4.03 1.07
N SER A 46 -12.67 -3.04 0.63
CA SER A 46 -13.00 -2.27 -0.57
C SER A 46 -12.87 -3.12 -1.84
N GLU A 47 -13.82 -2.93 -2.77
CA GLU A 47 -13.86 -3.68 -4.03
C GLU A 47 -12.60 -3.42 -4.87
N GLN A 48 -12.08 -2.18 -4.86
CA GLN A 48 -10.88 -1.78 -5.58
C GLN A 48 -9.66 -2.54 -5.09
N TYR A 49 -9.52 -2.66 -3.75
CA TYR A 49 -8.44 -3.42 -3.15
C TYR A 49 -8.53 -4.89 -3.52
N GLN A 50 -9.71 -5.51 -3.37
CA GLN A 50 -9.89 -6.93 -3.67
C GLN A 50 -9.61 -7.25 -5.14
N LYS A 51 -10.06 -6.40 -6.07
CA LYS A 51 -9.77 -6.57 -7.50
C LYS A 51 -8.28 -6.48 -7.80
N ALA A 52 -7.59 -5.49 -7.25
CA ALA A 52 -6.17 -5.30 -7.52
C ALA A 52 -5.30 -6.33 -6.77
N GLU A 53 -5.70 -6.80 -5.60
CA GLU A 53 -5.07 -7.94 -4.91
C GLU A 53 -5.23 -9.23 -5.72
N ALA A 54 -6.43 -9.55 -6.20
CA ALA A 54 -6.68 -10.73 -7.03
C ALA A 54 -5.89 -10.70 -8.36
N ALA A 55 -5.59 -9.50 -8.88
CA ALA A 55 -4.76 -9.30 -10.05
C ALA A 55 -3.24 -9.28 -9.76
N ASN A 56 -2.81 -9.49 -8.50
CA ASN A 56 -1.42 -9.33 -8.05
C ASN A 56 -0.81 -7.97 -8.42
N ARG A 57 -1.63 -6.91 -8.33
CA ARG A 57 -1.27 -5.53 -8.70
C ARG A 57 -1.13 -4.58 -7.50
N ILE A 58 -1.12 -5.11 -6.27
CA ILE A 58 -0.94 -4.32 -5.04
C ILE A 58 0.38 -4.69 -4.37
N LEU A 59 1.14 -3.67 -3.99
CA LEU A 59 2.24 -3.80 -3.05
C LEU A 59 1.85 -3.13 -1.73
N LYS A 60 1.76 -3.90 -0.65
CA LYS A 60 1.40 -3.36 0.67
C LYS A 60 2.66 -3.09 1.46
N ILE A 61 2.82 -1.87 1.95
CA ILE A 61 3.91 -1.54 2.87
C ILE A 61 3.29 -1.02 4.17
N PRO A 62 3.50 -1.72 5.31
CA PRO A 62 3.05 -1.20 6.61
C PRO A 62 3.87 0.03 6.97
N THR A 63 3.19 1.12 7.30
CA THR A 63 3.83 2.38 7.70
C THR A 63 3.24 2.80 9.03
N GLY A 64 3.86 2.47 10.16
CA GLY A 64 3.46 2.96 11.50
C GLY A 64 1.94 3.05 11.75
N ASP A 65 1.41 4.27 11.64
CA ASP A 65 0.03 4.70 11.85
C ASP A 65 -0.89 4.69 10.60
N GLY A 66 -0.42 4.08 9.51
CA GLY A 66 -1.07 4.15 8.20
C GLY A 66 -0.68 3.02 7.26
N MET A 67 -0.84 3.26 5.96
CA MET A 67 -0.52 2.29 4.92
C MET A 67 -0.12 2.96 3.60
N ALA A 68 0.84 2.34 2.90
CA ALA A 68 1.12 2.60 1.50
C ALA A 68 0.68 1.42 0.63
N LEU A 69 -0.03 1.71 -0.47
CA LEU A 69 -0.55 0.77 -1.48
C LEU A 69 -0.05 1.11 -2.87
#